data_AF-A0A929ISA4-F1
#
_entry.id   AF-A0A929ISA4-F1
#
_cell.length_a   1.000
_cell.length_b   1.000
_cell.length_c   1.000
_cell.angle_alpha   90.00
_cell.angle_beta   90.00
_cell.angle_gamma   90.00
#
_symmetry.space_group_name_H-M   'P 1'
#
loop_
_entity.id
_entity.type
_entity.pdbx_description
1 polymer ?
#
loop_
_entity_poly.entity_id
_entity_poly.type
_entity_poly.pdbx_seq_one_letter_code
_entity_poly.pdbx_strand_id
1 'polypeptide(L)' 'VAVSPGDLVIGDDDGVAVLPLAEVRAVQAAAGAARARETVWLAEIAKGKSTSDLMGLPEPELVAKDT' A
#
# COMPACT_ATOMS: atom_id res chain seq x y z
N VAL A 1 -17.00 -7.72 8.62
CA VAL A 1 -16.50 -8.39 7.40
C VAL A 1 -17.10 -9.79 7.39
N ALA A 2 -17.79 -10.19 6.31
CA ALA A 2 -18.32 -11.55 6.18
C ALA A 2 -17.24 -12.47 5.58
N VAL A 3 -17.24 -13.75 5.95
CA VAL A 3 -16.29 -14.76 5.48
C VAL A 3 -17.07 -15.98 5.02
N SER A 4 -16.75 -16.49 3.83
CA SER A 4 -17.33 -17.72 3.28
C SER A 4 -16.29 -18.84 3.22
N PRO A 5 -16.70 -20.11 3.34
CA PRO A 5 -15.80 -21.23 3.09
C PRO A 5 -15.12 -21.11 1.72
N GLY A 6 -13.79 -21.18 1.71
CA GLY A 6 -12.97 -21.06 0.49
C GLY A 6 -12.34 -19.68 0.28
N ASP A 7 -12.76 -18.65 1.02
CA ASP A 7 -12.11 -17.34 0.98
C ASP A 7 -10.66 -17.43 1.50
N LEU A 8 -9.79 -16.60 0.92
CA LEU A 8 -8.41 -16.50 1.36
C LEU A 8 -8.33 -15.51 2.52
N VAL A 9 -7.91 -16.00 3.68
CA VAL A 9 -7.68 -15.19 4.88
C VAL A 9 -6.19 -15.13 5.15
N ILE A 10 -5.64 -13.91 5.25
CA ILE A 10 -4.22 -13.66 5.51
C ILE A 10 -4.13 -12.73 6.72
N GLY A 11 -3.19 -12.98 7.63
CA GLY A 11 -2.91 -12.07 8.73
C GLY A 11 -1.42 -11.93 9.01
N ASP A 12 -1.06 -10.77 9.53
CA ASP A 12 0.28 -10.35 9.95
C ASP A 12 0.16 -9.43 11.20
N ASP A 13 1.23 -8.71 11.52
CA ASP A 13 1.27 -7.80 12.67
C ASP A 13 0.39 -6.55 12.50
N ASP A 14 -0.03 -6.22 11.28
CA ASP A 14 -0.90 -5.08 10.97
C ASP A 14 -2.40 -5.46 11.04
N GLY A 15 -2.72 -6.74 10.88
CA GLY A 15 -4.06 -7.26 11.11
C GLY A 15 -4.44 -8.47 10.26
N VAL A 16 -5.69 -8.50 9.79
CA VAL A 16 -6.25 -9.62 9.01
C VAL A 16 -7.03 -9.08 7.80
N ALA A 17 -6.74 -9.65 6.62
CA ALA A 17 -7.44 -9.39 5.37
C ALA A 17 -8.18 -10.65 4.88
N VAL A 18 -9.38 -10.46 4.32
CA VAL A 18 -10.21 -11.53 3.74
C VAL A 18 -10.45 -11.22 2.27
N LEU A 19 -10.14 -12.16 1.38
CA LEU A 19 -10.37 -12.07 -0.05
C LEU A 19 -11.37 -13.14 -0.50
N PRO A 20 -12.45 -12.76 -1.21
CA PRO A 20 -13.32 -13.72 -1.87
C PRO A 20 -12.54 -14.65 -2.81
N LEU A 21 -12.84 -15.95 -2.81
CA LEU A 21 -12.13 -16.94 -3.64
C LEU A 21 -12.04 -16.54 -5.12
N ALA A 22 -13.12 -15.98 -5.66
CA ALA A 22 -13.21 -15.56 -7.06
C ALA A 22 -12.23 -14.44 -7.43
N GLU A 23 -11.76 -13.66 -6.46
CA GLU A 23 -10.92 -12.48 -6.68
C GLU A 23 -9.42 -12.76 -6.44
N VAL A 24 -9.07 -13.88 -5.81
CA VAL A 24 -7.71 -14.21 -5.36
C VAL A 24 -6.66 -13.98 -6.45
N ARG A 25 -6.91 -14.45 -7.69
CA ARG A 25 -5.93 -14.29 -8.79
C ARG A 25 -5.78 -12.84 -9.25
N ALA A 26 -6.88 -12.10 -9.32
CA ALA A 26 -6.86 -10.69 -9.73
C ALA A 26 -6.11 -9.85 -8.68
N VAL A 27 -6.42 -10.07 -7.40
CA VAL A 27 -5.75 -9.37 -6.31
C VAL A 27 -4.28 -9.77 -6.19
N GLN A 28 -3.93 -11.04 -6.40
CA GLN A 28 -2.53 -11.47 -6.43
C GLN A 28 -1.71 -10.71 -7.49
N ALA A 29 -2.25 -10.57 -8.70
CA ALA A 29 -1.59 -9.81 -9.77
C ALA A 29 -1.46 -8.32 -9.40
N ALA A 30 -2.52 -7.72 -8.84
CA ALA A 30 -2.52 -6.32 -8.41
C ALA A 30 -1.53 -6.07 -7.25
N ALA A 31 -1.46 -6.98 -6.27
CA ALA A 31 -0.54 -6.93 -5.15
C ALA A 31 0.92 -7.03 -5.62
N GLY A 32 1.21 -7.90 -6.59
CA GLY A 32 2.52 -7.97 -7.23
C GLY A 32 2.93 -6.66 -7.90
N ALA A 33 2.01 -6.03 -8.62
CA ALA A 33 2.24 -4.73 -9.25
C ALA A 33 2.41 -3.60 -8.21
N ALA A 34 1.64 -3.62 -7.11
CA ALA A 34 1.77 -2.66 -6.01
C ALA A 34 3.15 -2.77 -5.35
N ARG A 35 3.56 -3.98 -4.96
CA ARG A 35 4.87 -4.24 -4.36
C ARG A 35 6.03 -3.80 -5.26
N ALA A 36 5.92 -4.00 -6.58
CA ALA A 36 6.92 -3.54 -7.53
C ALA A 36 7.03 -2.00 -7.55
N ARG A 37 5.90 -1.27 -7.53
CA ARG A 37 5.90 0.20 -7.43
C ARG A 37 6.48 0.69 -6.11
N GLU A 38 6.09 0.08 -5.00
CA GLU A 38 6.59 0.42 -3.67
C GLU A 38 8.10 0.21 -3.56
N THR A 39 8.63 -0.86 -4.15
CA THR A 39 10.08 -1.11 -4.19
C THR A 39 10.84 0.03 -4.87
N VAL A 40 10.30 0.57 -5.99
CA VAL A 40 10.90 1.72 -6.68
C VAL A 40 10.79 2.98 -5.82
N TRP A 41 9.62 3.25 -5.24
CA TRP A 41 9.43 4.42 -4.39
C TRP A 41 10.36 4.41 -3.17
N LEU A 42 10.48 3.28 -2.48
CA LEU A 42 11.40 3.14 -1.34
C LEU A 42 12.85 3.41 -1.74
N ALA A 43 13.28 2.94 -2.91
CA ALA A 43 14.62 3.20 -3.43
C ALA A 43 14.86 4.69 -3.74
N GLU A 44 13.84 5.40 -4.23
CA GLU A 44 13.94 6.84 -4.51
C GLU A 44 13.88 7.70 -3.24
N ILE A 45 13.03 7.33 -2.27
CA ILE A 45 12.99 7.96 -0.94
C ILE A 45 14.36 7.82 -0.27
N ALA A 46 14.98 6.65 -0.34
CA ALA A 46 16.32 6.42 0.22
C ALA A 46 17.42 7.31 -0.41
N LYS A 47 17.20 7.81 -1.64
CA LYS A 47 18.09 8.77 -2.32
C LYS A 47 17.77 10.23 -1.97
N GLY A 48 16.75 10.48 -1.13
CA GLY A 48 16.36 11.81 -0.68
C GLY A 48 15.29 12.49 -1.54
N LYS A 49 14.60 11.78 -2.45
CA LYS A 49 13.41 12.36 -3.09
C LYS A 49 12.27 12.53 -2.09
N SER A 50 11.55 13.64 -2.18
CA SER A 50 10.36 13.85 -1.36
C SER A 50 9.22 12.93 -1.81
N THR A 51 8.31 12.58 -0.91
CA THR A 51 7.08 11.87 -1.30
C THR A 51 6.23 12.70 -2.27
N SER A 52 6.27 14.03 -2.14
CA SER A 52 5.58 14.96 -3.04
C SER A 52 6.07 14.80 -4.48
N ASP A 53 7.38 14.76 -4.68
CA ASP A 53 8.02 14.54 -5.99
C ASP A 53 7.59 13.20 -6.61
N LEU A 54 7.53 12.14 -5.79
CA LEU A 54 7.19 10.79 -6.26
C LEU A 54 5.72 10.65 -6.65
N MET A 55 4.84 11.38 -5.97
CA MET A 55 3.39 11.31 -6.15
C MET A 55 2.85 12.45 -7.03
N GLY A 56 3.70 13.36 -7.48
CA GLY A 56 3.30 14.55 -8.25
C GLY A 56 2.40 15.50 -7.45
N LEU A 57 2.59 15.55 -6.13
CA LEU A 57 1.83 16.40 -5.23
C LEU A 57 2.55 17.73 -5.03
N PRO A 58 1.83 18.83 -4.73
CA PRO A 58 2.47 20.06 -4.28
C PRO A 58 3.28 19.82 -2.99
N GLU A 59 4.38 20.55 -2.84
CA GLU A 59 5.17 20.49 -1.61
C GLU A 59 4.31 20.86 -0.39
N PRO A 60 4.40 20.11 0.72
CA PRO A 60 3.58 20.35 1.89
C PRO A 60 3.88 21.73 2.49
N GLU A 61 2.82 22.47 2.79
CA GLU A 61 2.94 23.70 3.56
C GLU A 61 3.25 23.35 5.02
N LEU A 62 4.33 23.94 5.56
CA LEU A 62 4.68 23.78 6.96
C LEU A 62 3.77 24.67 7.80
N VAL A 63 2.74 24.07 8.39
CA VAL A 63 1.89 24.76 9.37
C VAL A 63 2.53 24.58 10.74
N ALA A 64 2.92 25.69 11.39
CA ALA A 64 3.40 25.65 12.76
C ALA A 64 2.31 25.07 13.67
N LYS A 65 2.66 24.06 14.47
CA LYS A 65 1.74 23.51 15.47
C LYS A 65 1.73 24.51 16.63
N ASP A 66 0.63 25.23 16.81
CA ASP A 66 0.43 26.07 17.99
C ASP A 66 0.52 25.17 19.24
N THR A 67 1.62 25.29 19.97
CA THR A 67 1.81 24.70 21.32
C THR A 67 0.89 25.34 22.33
#